data_AF-A0A419T5P4-F1
#
_entry.id   AF-A0A419T5P4-F1
#
_cell.length_a   1.000
_cell.length_b   1.000
_cell.length_c   1.000
_cell.angle_alpha   90.00
_cell.angle_beta   90.00
_cell.angle_gamma   90.00
#
_symmetry.space_group_name_H-M   'P 1'
#
loop_
_entity.id
_entity.type
_entity.pdbx_description
1 polymer ?
#
loop_
_entity_poly.entity_id
_entity_poly.type
_entity_poly.pdbx_seq_one_letter_code
_entity_poly.pdbx_strand_id
1 'polypeptide(L)'
;MLEELRLQASSAARELLEAAHLKKGDLVVIGCSSSEIADHQIGSHSSEEIGQEVYSAIYQVFHEQGIYVAAQCCEHLNRALILEQEAAERYNYELVNVMPQLKAGGSFATAAYKTLSHPVAVEWIKAHAGIDIGDTLIGMHLRAVAVPIRIETKYIGSARVVAARTRPKYIGGMRACYDDTIG
;
A
#
# COMPACT_ATOMS: atom_id res chain seq x y z
N MET A 1 18.84 -8.13 9.76
CA MET A 1 17.73 -8.55 8.89
C MET A 1 16.49 -7.67 9.08
N LEU A 2 15.76 -7.73 10.20
CA LEU A 2 14.54 -6.90 10.38
C LEU A 2 14.80 -5.39 10.24
N GLU A 3 15.92 -4.89 10.78
CA GLU A 3 16.33 -3.48 10.63
C GLU A 3 16.55 -3.09 9.15
N GLU A 4 17.16 -3.99 8.37
CA GLU A 4 17.37 -3.77 6.93
C GLU A 4 16.03 -3.75 6.18
N LEU A 5 15.10 -4.65 6.50
CA LEU A 5 13.75 -4.65 5.95
C LEU A 5 13.00 -3.35 6.27
N ARG A 6 13.10 -2.85 7.51
CA ARG A 6 12.52 -1.55 7.90
C ARG A 6 13.11 -0.42 7.07
N LEU A 7 14.44 -0.39 6.90
CA LEU A 7 15.11 0.65 6.13
C LEU A 7 14.65 0.63 4.68
N GLN A 8 14.69 -0.53 4.02
CA GLN A 8 14.22 -0.70 2.64
C GLN A 8 12.74 -0.30 2.48
N ALA A 9 11.88 -0.75 3.40
CA ALA A 9 10.45 -0.44 3.39
C ALA A 9 10.20 1.08 3.56
N SER A 10 10.92 1.73 4.49
CA SER A 10 10.82 3.18 4.68
C SER A 10 11.37 3.97 3.49
N SER A 11 12.43 3.50 2.83
CA SER A 11 12.98 4.13 1.62
C SER A 11 11.99 4.04 0.46
N ALA A 12 11.42 2.85 0.20
CA ALA A 12 10.39 2.68 -0.83
C ALA A 12 9.18 3.60 -0.59
N ALA A 13 8.75 3.76 0.67
CA ALA A 13 7.66 4.66 1.03
C ALA A 13 8.00 6.14 0.77
N ARG A 14 9.20 6.59 1.16
CA ARG A 14 9.67 7.97 0.92
C ARG A 14 9.84 8.28 -0.57
N GLU A 15 10.42 7.34 -1.31
CA GLU A 15 10.60 7.45 -2.76
C GLU A 15 9.25 7.53 -3.48
N LEU A 16 8.25 6.73 -3.07
CA LEU A 16 6.89 6.85 -3.61
C LEU A 16 6.26 8.20 -3.23
N LEU A 17 6.35 8.60 -1.96
CA LEU A 17 5.79 9.87 -1.46
C LEU A 17 6.25 11.05 -2.32
N GLU A 18 7.55 11.14 -2.57
CA GLU A 18 8.16 12.21 -3.37
C GLU A 18 7.74 12.12 -4.84
N ALA A 19 7.92 10.95 -5.47
CA ALA A 19 7.69 10.78 -6.91
C ALA A 19 6.20 10.80 -7.31
N ALA A 20 5.29 10.52 -6.38
CA ALA A 20 3.85 10.60 -6.58
C ALA A 20 3.26 11.97 -6.23
N HIS A 21 4.04 12.90 -5.67
CA HIS A 21 3.59 14.22 -5.21
C HIS A 21 2.34 14.14 -4.31
N LEU A 22 2.30 13.13 -3.42
CA LEU A 22 1.14 12.90 -2.56
C LEU A 22 0.97 14.05 -1.57
N LYS A 23 -0.29 14.34 -1.26
CA LYS A 23 -0.69 15.45 -0.40
C LYS A 23 -1.46 14.90 0.80
N LYS A 24 -1.51 15.71 1.87
CA LYS A 24 -2.30 15.40 3.06
C LYS A 24 -3.73 15.01 2.67
N GLY A 25 -4.18 13.89 3.21
CA GLY A 25 -5.49 13.32 2.98
C GLY A 25 -5.56 12.35 1.80
N ASP A 26 -4.53 12.24 0.96
CA ASP A 26 -4.44 11.20 -0.07
C ASP A 26 -4.45 9.79 0.55
N LEU A 27 -4.68 8.80 -0.30
CA LEU A 27 -4.79 7.38 0.07
C LEU A 27 -3.81 6.56 -0.75
N VAL A 28 -2.97 5.79 -0.07
CA VAL A 28 -2.01 4.85 -0.66
C VAL A 28 -2.45 3.42 -0.35
N VAL A 29 -2.47 2.57 -1.38
CA VAL A 29 -2.70 1.13 -1.20
C VAL A 29 -1.37 0.38 -1.13
N ILE A 30 -1.24 -0.53 -0.17
CA ILE A 30 -0.05 -1.38 -0.02
C ILE A 30 -0.48 -2.84 -0.06
N GLY A 31 0.06 -3.56 -1.04
CA GLY A 31 -0.01 -5.02 -1.11
C GLY A 31 1.35 -5.59 -0.74
N CYS A 32 1.39 -6.61 0.13
CA CYS A 32 2.65 -7.14 0.64
C CYS A 32 2.56 -8.64 0.96
N SER A 33 3.51 -9.40 0.41
CA SER A 33 3.70 -10.81 0.74
C SER A 33 4.94 -11.00 1.62
N SER A 34 4.74 -11.23 2.93
CA SER A 34 5.86 -11.47 3.84
C SER A 34 6.60 -12.78 3.57
N SER A 35 5.95 -13.77 2.94
CA SER A 35 6.61 -15.01 2.53
C SER A 35 7.59 -14.77 1.38
N GLU A 36 7.24 -13.89 0.43
CA GLU A 36 8.15 -13.48 -0.64
C GLU A 36 9.32 -12.63 -0.12
N ILE A 37 9.09 -11.82 0.93
CA ILE A 37 10.16 -11.04 1.57
C ILE A 37 11.21 -11.99 2.19
N ALA A 38 10.74 -13.07 2.81
CA ALA A 38 11.59 -14.06 3.46
C ALA A 38 12.22 -15.07 2.49
N ASP A 39 11.61 -15.34 1.32
CA ASP A 39 12.10 -16.20 0.23
C ASP A 39 12.66 -17.55 0.71
N HIS A 40 11.86 -18.25 1.51
CA HIS A 40 12.20 -19.55 2.08
C HIS A 40 13.53 -19.61 2.86
N GLN A 41 14.15 -18.46 3.17
CA GLN A 41 15.34 -18.44 4.00
C GLN A 41 14.97 -18.98 5.37
N ILE A 42 15.59 -20.11 5.72
CA ILE A 42 15.44 -20.74 7.02
C ILE A 42 16.17 -19.83 8.03
N GLY A 43 15.42 -18.93 8.65
CA GLY A 43 15.87 -17.97 9.65
C GLY A 43 14.80 -17.74 10.72
N SER A 44 15.22 -17.25 11.89
CA SER A 44 14.46 -17.24 13.16
C SER A 44 13.20 -16.38 13.22
N HIS A 45 12.91 -15.56 12.21
CA HIS A 45 11.84 -14.56 12.25
C HIS A 45 10.57 -15.05 11.56
N SER A 46 9.43 -14.85 12.22
CA SER A 46 8.15 -15.28 11.67
C SER A 46 7.63 -14.31 10.61
N SER A 47 6.77 -14.79 9.71
CA SER A 47 6.01 -13.94 8.77
C SER A 47 5.25 -12.82 9.48
N GLU A 48 4.84 -13.02 10.74
CA GLU A 48 4.20 -12.01 11.57
C GLU A 48 5.14 -10.86 11.91
N GLU A 49 6.35 -11.15 12.39
CA GLU A 49 7.36 -10.14 12.71
C GLU A 49 7.75 -9.32 11.47
N ILE A 50 7.99 -10.00 10.34
CA ILE A 50 8.29 -9.33 9.07
C ILE A 50 7.14 -8.43 8.65
N GLY A 51 5.90 -8.93 8.69
CA GLY A 51 4.71 -8.14 8.35
C GLY A 51 4.56 -6.90 9.23
N GLN A 52 4.79 -7.03 10.54
CA GLN A 52 4.70 -5.92 11.49
C GLN A 52 5.77 -4.86 11.24
N GLU A 53 7.03 -5.25 11.07
CA GLU A 53 8.13 -4.30 10.89
C GLU A 53 8.03 -3.55 9.56
N VAL A 54 7.69 -4.27 8.48
CA VAL A 54 7.51 -3.66 7.15
C VAL A 54 6.29 -2.74 7.14
N TYR A 55 5.16 -3.16 7.72
CA TYR A 55 3.97 -2.30 7.84
C TYR A 55 4.29 -1.03 8.63
N SER A 56 4.88 -1.16 9.82
CA SER A 56 5.13 -0.03 10.71
C SER A 56 6.07 1.00 10.06
N ALA A 57 7.12 0.52 9.37
CA ALA A 57 8.07 1.39 8.68
C ALA A 57 7.42 2.17 7.52
N ILE A 58 6.55 1.54 6.72
CA ILE A 58 5.83 2.19 5.63
C ILE A 58 4.77 3.16 6.18
N TYR A 59 3.98 2.68 7.14
CA TYR A 59 2.88 3.44 7.74
C TYR A 59 3.37 4.74 8.35
N GLN A 60 4.47 4.71 9.11
CA GLN A 60 5.02 5.90 9.75
C GLN A 60 5.34 7.02 8.74
N VAL A 61 5.96 6.68 7.60
CA VAL A 61 6.31 7.66 6.56
C VAL A 61 5.08 8.39 6.02
N PHE A 62 4.01 7.66 5.70
CA PHE A 62 2.78 8.26 5.17
C PHE A 62 1.96 8.97 6.25
N HIS A 63 1.86 8.38 7.44
CA HIS A 63 1.11 8.93 8.56
C HIS A 63 1.67 10.29 9.02
N GLU A 64 2.99 10.46 9.07
CA GLU A 64 3.63 11.75 9.39
C GLU A 64 3.27 12.87 8.40
N GLN A 65 2.91 12.52 7.16
CA GLN A 65 2.46 13.47 6.13
C GLN A 65 0.92 13.62 6.09
N GLY A 66 0.21 12.93 6.98
CA GLY A 66 -1.25 12.88 7.00
C GLY A 66 -1.84 12.19 5.77
N ILE A 67 -1.15 11.21 5.20
CA ILE A 67 -1.62 10.36 4.10
C ILE A 67 -2.17 9.06 4.70
N TYR A 68 -3.36 8.65 4.25
CA TYR A 68 -3.96 7.40 4.69
C TYR A 68 -3.32 6.21 3.99
N VAL A 69 -3.24 5.09 4.71
CA VAL A 69 -2.71 3.81 4.20
C VAL A 69 -3.81 2.77 4.24
N ALA A 70 -4.00 2.07 3.12
CA ALA A 70 -4.85 0.89 3.02
C ALA A 70 -3.99 -0.36 2.79
N ALA A 71 -4.02 -1.30 3.73
CA ALA A 71 -3.31 -2.57 3.63
C ALA A 71 -4.21 -3.64 2.99
N GLN A 72 -3.81 -4.14 1.82
CA GLN A 72 -4.54 -5.18 1.11
C GLN A 72 -4.38 -6.54 1.80
N CYS A 73 -5.49 -7.23 2.07
CA CYS A 73 -5.48 -8.62 2.49
C CYS A 73 -5.11 -9.55 1.32
N CYS A 74 -4.72 -10.79 1.62
CA CYS A 74 -4.58 -11.81 0.58
C CYS A 74 -5.94 -12.22 -0.03
N GLU A 75 -5.88 -13.05 -1.07
CA GLU A 75 -7.03 -13.54 -1.82
C GLU A 75 -8.05 -14.34 -1.00
N HIS A 76 -7.65 -14.92 0.15
CA HIS A 76 -8.57 -15.61 1.05
C HIS A 76 -9.64 -14.68 1.64
N LEU A 77 -9.35 -13.37 1.72
CA LEU A 77 -10.32 -12.34 2.11
C LEU A 77 -10.71 -11.46 0.92
N ASN A 78 -10.64 -12.01 -0.29
CA ASN A 78 -11.00 -11.33 -1.55
C ASN A 78 -10.29 -9.99 -1.76
N ARG A 79 -9.08 -9.83 -1.21
CA ARG A 79 -8.31 -8.58 -1.28
C ARG A 79 -9.00 -7.39 -0.61
N ALA A 80 -9.88 -7.65 0.37
CA ALA A 80 -10.40 -6.62 1.24
C ALA A 80 -9.26 -5.80 1.87
N LEU A 81 -9.52 -4.54 2.19
CA LEU A 81 -8.48 -3.61 2.63
C LEU A 81 -8.71 -3.13 4.05
N ILE A 82 -7.64 -3.09 4.83
CA ILE A 82 -7.65 -2.55 6.19
C ILE A 82 -7.13 -1.12 6.17
N LEU A 83 -7.93 -0.19 6.68
CA LEU A 83 -7.60 1.24 6.77
C LEU A 83 -8.33 1.88 7.97
N GLU A 84 -8.00 3.14 8.27
CA GLU A 84 -8.70 3.90 9.31
C GLU A 84 -10.16 4.15 8.92
N GLN A 85 -11.06 4.06 9.89
CA GLN A 85 -12.49 4.37 9.72
C GLN A 85 -12.69 5.77 9.13
N GLU A 86 -11.92 6.77 9.59
CA GLU A 86 -11.97 8.14 9.07
C GLU A 86 -11.75 8.20 7.55
N ALA A 87 -10.82 7.40 7.02
CA ALA A 87 -10.55 7.34 5.59
C ALA A 87 -11.70 6.65 4.84
N ALA A 88 -12.26 5.57 5.38
CA ALA A 88 -13.40 4.90 4.79
C ALA A 88 -14.62 5.83 4.68
N GLU A 89 -14.90 6.61 5.73
CA GLU A 89 -15.97 7.62 5.74
C GLU A 89 -15.70 8.75 4.75
N ARG A 90 -14.47 9.31 4.77
CA ARG A 90 -14.06 10.40 3.87
C ARG A 90 -14.22 10.05 2.39
N TYR A 91 -13.90 8.81 2.03
CA TYR A 91 -13.99 8.33 0.65
C TYR A 91 -15.30 7.60 0.33
N ASN A 92 -16.22 7.50 1.31
CA ASN A 92 -17.51 6.82 1.19
C ASN A 92 -17.35 5.36 0.69
N TYR A 93 -16.45 4.62 1.33
CA TYR A 93 -16.23 3.20 1.06
C TYR A 93 -17.19 2.33 1.87
N GLU A 94 -17.64 1.24 1.26
CA GLU A 94 -18.51 0.26 1.90
C GLU A 94 -17.69 -0.63 2.85
N LEU A 95 -18.13 -0.68 4.10
CA LEU A 95 -17.51 -1.53 5.12
C LEU A 95 -17.91 -2.99 4.90
N VAL A 96 -16.94 -3.88 5.06
CA VAL A 96 -17.17 -5.32 5.14
C VAL A 96 -16.73 -5.84 6.51
N ASN A 97 -17.35 -6.91 6.98
CA ASN A 97 -17.09 -7.43 8.31
C ASN A 97 -16.06 -8.57 8.26
N VAL A 98 -14.78 -8.22 8.42
CA VAL A 98 -13.71 -9.21 8.59
C VAL A 98 -12.56 -8.62 9.41
N MET A 99 -11.93 -9.47 10.22
CA MET A 99 -10.65 -9.19 10.87
C MET A 99 -9.59 -10.12 10.27
N PRO A 100 -8.51 -9.60 9.68
CA PRO A 100 -7.46 -10.43 9.12
C PRO A 100 -6.76 -11.24 10.21
N GLN A 101 -6.35 -12.44 9.82
CA GLN A 101 -5.54 -13.36 10.61
C GLN A 101 -4.31 -13.76 9.81
N LEU A 102 -3.25 -14.20 10.49
CA LEU A 102 -2.03 -14.67 9.82
C LEU A 102 -2.31 -15.75 8.76
N LYS A 103 -3.27 -16.64 9.02
CA LYS A 103 -3.69 -17.72 8.10
C LYS A 103 -4.77 -17.32 7.10
N ALA A 104 -5.38 -16.16 7.24
CA ALA A 104 -6.47 -15.68 6.38
C ALA A 104 -6.48 -14.14 6.39
N GLY A 105 -5.82 -13.54 5.40
CA GLY A 105 -5.64 -12.09 5.26
C GLY A 105 -4.17 -11.68 5.15
N GLY A 106 -3.28 -12.40 5.82
CA GLY A 106 -1.83 -12.18 5.73
C GLY A 106 -1.28 -11.30 6.85
N SER A 107 0.02 -11.39 7.09
CA SER A 107 0.70 -10.73 8.22
C SER A 107 0.68 -9.21 8.11
N PHE A 108 0.84 -8.65 6.91
CA PHE A 108 0.86 -7.20 6.68
C PHE A 108 -0.49 -6.54 7.00
N ALA A 109 -1.60 -7.10 6.51
CA ALA A 109 -2.94 -6.61 6.84
C ALA A 109 -3.31 -6.84 8.32
N THR A 110 -2.83 -7.94 8.91
CA THR A 110 -2.97 -8.19 10.36
C THR A 110 -2.22 -7.15 11.20
N ALA A 111 -1.00 -6.79 10.79
CA ALA A 111 -0.22 -5.72 11.41
C ALA A 111 -0.93 -4.37 11.30
N ALA A 112 -1.52 -4.08 10.14
CA ALA A 112 -2.35 -2.89 9.96
C ALA A 112 -3.51 -2.85 10.96
N TYR A 113 -4.29 -3.93 11.03
CA TYR A 113 -5.44 -4.01 11.94
C TYR A 113 -5.05 -3.81 13.41
N LYS A 114 -3.86 -4.29 13.83
CA LYS A 114 -3.36 -4.11 15.20
C LYS A 114 -2.82 -2.71 15.50
N THR A 115 -2.37 -1.98 14.47
CA THR A 115 -1.64 -0.71 14.62
C THR A 115 -2.54 0.52 14.49
N LEU A 116 -3.55 0.44 13.62
CA LEU A 116 -4.49 1.55 13.38
C LEU A 116 -5.34 1.84 14.61
N SER A 117 -5.80 3.08 14.73
CA SER A 117 -6.61 3.53 15.88
C SER A 117 -8.04 3.00 15.82
N HIS A 118 -8.67 3.08 14.64
CA HIS A 118 -10.02 2.60 14.39
C HIS A 118 -10.02 1.76 13.09
N PRO A 119 -9.44 0.55 13.12
CA PRO A 119 -9.31 -0.28 11.94
C PRO A 119 -10.67 -0.76 11.44
N VAL A 120 -10.92 -0.59 10.13
CA VAL A 120 -12.07 -1.17 9.45
C VAL A 120 -11.62 -1.90 8.19
N ALA A 121 -12.43 -2.86 7.74
CA ALA A 121 -12.25 -3.52 6.46
C ALA A 121 -13.22 -2.94 5.42
N VAL A 122 -12.75 -2.75 4.19
CA VAL A 122 -13.57 -2.35 3.03
C VAL A 122 -13.37 -3.32 1.87
N GLU A 123 -14.39 -3.46 1.02
CA GLU A 123 -14.31 -4.36 -0.13
C GLU A 123 -13.34 -3.85 -1.21
N TRP A 124 -13.39 -2.56 -1.52
CA TRP A 124 -12.61 -1.96 -2.60
C TRP A 124 -12.37 -0.47 -2.35
N ILE A 125 -11.34 0.09 -2.98
CA ILE A 125 -10.97 1.50 -2.86
C ILE A 125 -10.56 2.11 -4.21
N LYS A 126 -10.34 3.44 -4.21
CA LYS A 126 -9.74 4.22 -5.30
C LYS A 126 -8.55 5.01 -4.76
N ALA A 127 -7.40 4.36 -4.63
CA ALA A 127 -6.16 4.95 -4.15
C ALA A 127 -5.50 5.90 -5.16
N HIS A 128 -4.73 6.85 -4.65
CA HIS A 128 -3.99 7.86 -5.40
C HIS A 128 -2.62 7.33 -5.85
N ALA A 129 -2.07 6.38 -5.09
CA ALA A 129 -0.82 5.69 -5.37
C ALA A 129 -0.81 4.33 -4.66
N GLY A 130 0.22 3.53 -4.91
CA GLY A 130 0.43 2.31 -4.17
C GLY A 130 1.78 1.65 -4.37
N ILE A 131 2.11 0.76 -3.43
CA ILE A 131 3.29 -0.11 -3.44
C ILE A 131 2.83 -1.56 -3.41
N ASP A 132 3.32 -2.35 -4.34
CA ASP A 132 3.16 -3.80 -4.37
C ASP A 132 4.51 -4.45 -4.04
N ILE A 133 4.55 -5.23 -2.96
CA ILE A 133 5.73 -5.89 -2.43
C ILE A 133 5.53 -7.41 -2.55
N GLY A 134 6.22 -8.03 -3.50
CA GLY A 134 6.09 -9.46 -3.77
C GLY A 134 4.92 -9.80 -4.69
N ASP A 135 4.63 -8.93 -5.66
CA ASP A 135 3.73 -9.21 -6.79
C ASP A 135 2.32 -9.66 -6.39
N THR A 136 1.78 -9.03 -5.35
CA THR A 136 0.44 -9.29 -4.83
C THR A 136 -0.66 -8.70 -5.70
N LEU A 137 -0.35 -7.82 -6.65
CA LEU A 137 -1.27 -7.13 -7.56
C LEU A 137 -2.22 -6.17 -6.83
N ILE A 138 -1.95 -4.87 -6.91
CA ILE A 138 -2.77 -3.79 -6.32
C ILE A 138 -3.56 -2.96 -7.35
N GLY A 139 -3.43 -3.28 -8.65
CA GLY A 139 -3.91 -2.44 -9.75
C GLY A 139 -5.43 -2.21 -9.74
N MET A 140 -6.21 -3.16 -9.20
CA MET A 140 -7.66 -3.05 -9.04
C MET A 140 -8.08 -1.96 -8.05
N HIS A 141 -7.17 -1.51 -7.19
CA HIS A 141 -7.43 -0.51 -6.15
C HIS A 141 -6.99 0.91 -6.54
N LEU A 142 -6.27 1.06 -7.66
CA LEU A 142 -5.77 2.36 -8.12
C LEU A 142 -6.85 3.11 -8.91
N ARG A 143 -6.91 4.44 -8.74
CA ARG A 143 -7.66 5.30 -9.65
C ARG A 143 -7.14 5.17 -11.08
N ALA A 144 -8.06 5.27 -12.04
CA ALA A 144 -7.66 5.50 -13.42
C ALA A 144 -7.17 6.96 -13.56
N VAL A 145 -5.98 7.24 -14.09
CA VAL A 145 -5.06 6.33 -14.79
C VAL A 145 -3.87 5.97 -13.91
N ALA A 146 -3.64 4.68 -13.66
CA ALA A 146 -2.43 4.20 -12.98
C ALA A 146 -1.20 4.38 -13.88
N VAL A 147 -0.12 4.90 -13.30
CA VAL A 147 1.17 5.17 -13.96
C VAL A 147 2.28 4.56 -13.10
N PRO A 148 2.99 3.54 -13.61
CA PRO A 148 4.14 2.99 -12.90
C PRO A 148 5.22 4.04 -12.67
N ILE A 149 5.78 4.09 -11.47
CA ILE A 149 6.91 4.93 -11.11
C ILE A 149 8.15 4.05 -10.94
N ARG A 150 9.30 4.57 -11.36
CA ARG A 150 10.60 3.98 -11.05
C ARG A 150 11.14 4.58 -9.76
N ILE A 151 11.04 3.83 -8.68
CA ILE A 151 11.68 4.13 -7.39
C ILE A 151 13.05 3.44 -7.33
N GLU A 152 14.00 3.90 -6.52
CA GLU A 152 15.34 3.31 -6.41
C GLU A 152 15.29 1.93 -5.74
N THR A 153 14.50 1.80 -4.68
CA THR A 153 14.30 0.56 -3.94
C THR A 153 13.56 -0.46 -4.80
N LYS A 154 14.28 -1.45 -5.34
CA LYS A 154 13.73 -2.51 -6.21
C LYS A 154 13.22 -3.73 -5.47
N TYR A 155 13.70 -3.95 -4.25
CA TYR A 155 13.40 -5.11 -3.42
C TYR A 155 13.29 -4.73 -1.95
N ILE A 156 12.43 -5.43 -1.22
CA ILE A 156 12.41 -5.48 0.25
C ILE A 156 12.63 -6.93 0.64
N GLY A 157 13.76 -7.23 1.27
CA GLY A 157 14.29 -8.60 1.33
C GLY A 157 14.41 -9.15 -0.10
N SER A 158 13.80 -10.31 -0.33
CA SER A 158 13.73 -10.91 -1.67
C SER A 158 12.51 -10.49 -2.49
N ALA A 159 11.53 -9.81 -1.89
CA ALA A 159 10.30 -9.43 -2.57
C ALA A 159 10.52 -8.25 -3.51
N ARG A 160 10.14 -8.41 -4.79
CA ARG A 160 10.19 -7.33 -5.77
C ARG A 160 9.20 -6.22 -5.42
N VAL A 161 9.63 -4.97 -5.59
CA VAL A 161 8.79 -3.80 -5.33
C VAL A 161 8.35 -3.15 -6.64
N VAL A 162 7.05 -2.90 -6.75
CA VAL A 162 6.44 -2.11 -7.83
C VAL A 162 5.70 -0.94 -7.21
N ALA A 163 5.92 0.26 -7.74
CA ALA A 163 5.26 1.47 -7.28
C ALA A 163 4.48 2.10 -8.43
N ALA A 164 3.34 2.69 -8.11
CA ALA A 164 2.53 3.44 -9.07
C ALA A 164 1.90 4.66 -8.40
N ARG A 165 1.77 5.74 -9.17
CA ARG A 165 0.83 6.84 -8.88
C ARG A 165 -0.36 6.76 -9.81
N THR A 166 -1.30 7.65 -9.59
CA THR A 166 -2.41 7.89 -10.50
C THR A 166 -2.35 9.30 -11.05
N ARG A 167 -3.07 9.55 -12.14
CA ARG A 167 -3.22 10.88 -12.71
C ARG A 167 -4.60 11.04 -13.36
N PRO A 168 -5.06 12.28 -13.57
CA PRO A 168 -6.24 12.55 -14.37
C PRO A 168 -6.14 11.97 -15.79
N LYS A 169 -7.29 11.58 -16.33
CA LYS A 169 -7.39 11.15 -17.73
C LYS A 169 -7.16 12.34 -18.65
N TYR A 170 -6.31 12.15 -19.66
CA TYR A 170 -6.27 13.06 -20.80
C TYR A 170 -7.44 12.74 -21.72
N ILE A 171 -8.30 13.72 -21.93
CA ILE A 171 -9.50 13.62 -22.77
C ILE A 171 -9.51 14.79 -23.77
N GLY A 172 -10.13 14.59 -24.92
CA GLY A 172 -10.27 15.62 -25.95
C GLY A 172 -9.88 15.13 -27.35
N GLY A 173 -10.31 15.86 -28.37
CA GLY A 173 -9.97 15.58 -29.77
C GLY A 173 -8.61 16.15 -30.17
N MET A 174 -8.28 16.09 -31.47
CA MET A 174 -6.95 16.43 -32.01
C MET A 174 -6.42 17.86 -31.76
N ARG A 175 -7.25 18.77 -31.27
CA ARG A 175 -6.89 20.18 -30.97
C ARG A 175 -6.79 20.46 -29.47
N ALA A 176 -6.96 19.45 -28.63
CA ALA A 176 -6.88 19.61 -27.18
C ALA A 176 -5.45 19.97 -26.75
N CYS A 177 -5.35 20.86 -25.77
CA CYS A 177 -4.13 21.16 -25.02
C CYS A 177 -4.37 20.73 -23.57
N TYR A 178 -3.30 20.38 -22.85
CA TYR A 178 -3.37 19.89 -21.48
C TYR A 178 -2.59 20.82 -20.56
N ASP A 179 -3.15 21.03 -19.37
CA ASP A 179 -2.52 21.80 -18.30
C ASP A 179 -1.57 20.88 -17.52
N ASP A 180 -0.28 21.21 -17.51
CA ASP A 180 0.77 20.45 -16.83
C ASP A 180 0.79 20.69 -15.30
N THR A 181 -0.01 21.62 -14.81
CA THR A 181 -0.19 21.88 -13.37
C THR A 181 -1.28 21.03 -12.72
N ILE A 182 -2.12 20.36 -13.53
CA ILE A 182 -3.19 19.47 -13.05
C ILE A 182 -2.64 18.05 -12.89
N GLY A 183 -2.16 17.75 -11.67
CA GLY A 183 -1.53 16.49 -11.28
C GLY A 183 -1.72 16.14 -9.81
#